data_AF-A0A3K8YNF1-F1
#
_entry.id   AF-A0A3K8YNF1-F1
#
_cell.length_a   1.000
_cell.length_b   1.000
_cell.length_c   1.000
_cell.angle_alpha   90.00
_cell.angle_beta   90.00
_cell.angle_gamma   90.00
#
_symmetry.space_group_name_H-M   'P 1'
#
loop_
_entity.id
_entity.type
_entity.pdbx_description
1 polymer ?
#
loop_
_entity_poly.entity_id
_entity_poly.type
_entity_poly.pdbx_seq_one_letter_code
_entity_poly.pdbx_strand_id
1 'polypeptide(L)'
;MTKQSEAEVFSELEALCTSPGFIHVLAFLTCINNVTLYEEELGPNEIEHLYSKERLIRTEISTIAGLLLKSNIDITYPGEAELLHLAEKVNISLVTLHNSMYGGEKSTGYDNVVIKESVFYAAESAYDFQYLDMANEKYALDDSWFREVMGFSCNDLISIGKCVDSIISKQIVDYLNSGLGLYSDELLKAYHIPTDIIANETGLNELKVKSIINLFTSTENSNERFREVSEFNVYNAKPIVCKDDRYYCFTPYSLSQSIYETPFFWM
;
A
#
# COMPACT_ATOMS: atom_id res chain seq x y z
N MET A 1 1.28 22.42 -25.10
CA MET A 1 0.84 21.16 -24.47
C MET A 1 -0.57 21.39 -23.99
N THR A 2 -1.53 20.67 -24.54
CA THR A 2 -2.93 20.71 -24.11
C THR A 2 -2.98 20.24 -22.67
N LYS A 3 -3.61 21.02 -21.79
CA LYS A 3 -3.67 20.73 -20.36
C LYS A 3 -4.67 19.58 -20.18
N GLN A 4 -4.16 18.39 -19.87
CA GLN A 4 -4.97 17.20 -19.61
C GLN A 4 -5.76 17.39 -18.31
N SER A 5 -7.02 16.98 -18.29
CA SER A 5 -7.85 17.07 -17.09
C SER A 5 -7.51 15.98 -16.08
N GLU A 6 -7.78 16.24 -14.79
CA GLU A 6 -7.51 15.27 -13.72
C GLU A 6 -8.22 13.93 -13.98
N ALA A 7 -9.47 13.95 -14.43
CA ALA A 7 -10.25 12.76 -14.73
C ALA A 7 -9.66 11.94 -15.89
N GLU A 8 -9.12 12.60 -16.92
CA GLU A 8 -8.43 11.91 -18.03
C GLU A 8 -7.16 11.23 -17.53
N VAL A 9 -6.34 11.92 -16.74
CA VAL A 9 -5.11 11.35 -16.18
C VAL A 9 -5.42 10.17 -15.24
N PHE A 10 -6.46 10.30 -14.42
CA PHE A 10 -6.88 9.23 -13.52
C PHE A 10 -7.38 8.00 -14.29
N SER A 11 -8.09 8.21 -15.40
CA SER A 11 -8.53 7.13 -16.29
C SER A 11 -7.34 6.44 -16.99
N GLU A 12 -6.30 7.19 -17.35
CA GLU A 12 -5.06 6.64 -17.89
C GLU A 12 -4.29 5.82 -16.84
N LEU A 13 -4.19 6.32 -15.60
CA LEU A 13 -3.63 5.56 -14.48
C LEU A 13 -4.41 4.27 -14.24
N GLU A 14 -5.73 4.31 -14.29
CA GLU A 14 -6.58 3.12 -14.17
C GLU A 14 -6.26 2.10 -15.28
N ALA A 15 -6.14 2.54 -16.53
CA ALA A 15 -5.77 1.66 -17.65
C ALA A 15 -4.38 1.02 -17.47
N LEU A 16 -3.42 1.75 -16.88
CA LEU A 16 -2.10 1.22 -16.56
C LEU A 16 -2.16 0.20 -15.42
N CYS A 17 -2.84 0.54 -14.32
CA CYS A 17 -2.91 -0.29 -13.12
C CYS A 17 -3.72 -1.57 -13.30
N THR A 18 -4.58 -1.61 -14.32
CA THR A 18 -5.38 -2.79 -14.70
C THR A 18 -4.71 -3.63 -15.80
N SER A 19 -3.48 -3.30 -16.20
CA SER A 19 -2.71 -4.08 -17.16
C SER A 19 -2.28 -5.45 -16.58
N PRO A 20 -2.15 -6.50 -17.41
CA PRO A 20 -1.65 -7.81 -16.97
C PRO A 20 -0.29 -7.70 -16.26
N GLY A 21 -0.13 -8.42 -15.15
CA GLY A 21 1.10 -8.40 -14.36
C GLY A 21 1.39 -7.12 -13.58
N PHE A 22 0.48 -6.14 -13.51
CA PHE A 22 0.72 -4.86 -12.82
C PHE A 22 1.07 -5.02 -11.33
N ILE A 23 0.64 -6.11 -10.67
CA ILE A 23 1.03 -6.39 -9.29
C ILE A 23 2.56 -6.50 -9.10
N HIS A 24 3.31 -6.91 -10.14
CA HIS A 24 4.78 -6.88 -10.14
C HIS A 24 5.33 -5.46 -10.23
N VAL A 25 4.66 -4.58 -10.99
CA VAL A 25 4.99 -3.15 -11.06
C VAL A 25 4.75 -2.49 -9.70
N LEU A 26 3.66 -2.85 -9.01
CA LEU A 26 3.39 -2.38 -7.65
C LEU A 26 4.48 -2.83 -6.66
N ALA A 27 4.89 -4.11 -6.70
CA ALA A 27 6.00 -4.64 -5.89
C ALA A 27 7.30 -3.87 -6.15
N PHE A 28 7.63 -3.66 -7.42
CA PHE A 28 8.82 -2.92 -7.85
C PHE A 28 8.80 -1.46 -7.38
N LEU A 29 7.74 -0.72 -7.70
CA LEU A 29 7.59 0.68 -7.30
C LEU A 29 7.62 0.83 -5.78
N THR A 30 6.98 -0.07 -5.04
CA THR A 30 7.02 -0.05 -3.57
C THR A 30 8.43 -0.26 -3.05
N CYS A 31 9.20 -1.17 -3.65
CA CYS A 31 10.56 -1.48 -3.22
C CYS A 31 11.48 -0.27 -3.43
N ILE A 32 11.52 0.28 -4.64
CA ILE A 32 12.45 1.37 -4.97
C ILE A 32 12.15 2.68 -4.23
N ASN A 33 10.90 2.90 -3.79
CA ASN A 33 10.48 4.13 -3.13
C ASN A 33 10.58 4.07 -1.60
N ASN A 34 10.68 2.87 -1.00
CA ASN A 34 10.66 2.69 0.45
C ASN A 34 11.87 1.93 1.01
N VAL A 35 12.71 1.34 0.15
CA VAL A 35 13.88 0.58 0.59
C VAL A 35 15.15 1.31 0.21
N THR A 36 16.06 1.42 1.17
CA THR A 36 17.43 1.91 0.96
C THR A 36 18.39 0.77 1.26
N LEU A 37 19.15 0.36 0.24
CA LEU A 37 20.22 -0.61 0.38
C LEU A 37 21.53 0.12 0.68
N TYR A 38 22.27 -0.42 1.63
CA TYR A 38 23.62 0.02 1.98
C TYR A 38 24.43 -1.20 2.44
N GLU A 39 25.75 -1.18 2.23
CA GLU A 39 26.63 -2.30 2.58
C GLU A 39 27.04 -2.28 4.06
N GLU A 40 27.93 -1.35 4.44
CA GLU A 40 28.44 -1.24 5.81
C GLU A 40 27.97 0.06 6.50
N GLU A 41 27.97 1.18 5.77
CA GLU A 41 27.54 2.48 6.28
C GLU A 41 26.50 3.10 5.36
N LEU A 42 25.47 3.71 5.95
CA LEU A 42 24.48 4.50 5.24
C LEU A 42 25.07 5.87 4.89
N GLY A 43 25.41 6.08 3.62
CA GLY A 43 25.93 7.34 3.12
C GLY A 43 24.85 8.26 2.52
N PRO A 44 25.22 9.50 2.17
CA PRO A 44 24.30 10.45 1.53
C PRO A 44 23.82 10.02 0.13
N ASN A 45 24.65 9.26 -0.60
CA ASN A 45 24.33 8.83 -1.96
C ASN A 45 23.23 7.75 -1.93
N GLU A 46 23.29 6.85 -0.95
CA GLU A 46 22.33 5.76 -0.77
C GLU A 46 20.94 6.26 -0.39
N ILE A 47 20.83 7.45 0.22
CA ILE A 47 19.54 8.07 0.59
C ILE A 47 19.07 9.13 -0.42
N GLU A 48 19.85 9.45 -1.46
CA GLU A 48 19.53 10.54 -2.39
C GLU A 48 18.19 10.31 -3.10
N HIS A 49 17.89 9.06 -3.48
CA HIS A 49 16.62 8.70 -4.12
C HIS A 49 15.42 8.99 -3.22
N LEU A 50 15.58 8.98 -1.89
CA LEU A 50 14.49 9.28 -0.95
C LEU A 50 14.01 10.74 -1.03
N TYR A 51 14.84 11.62 -1.60
CA TYR A 51 14.57 13.05 -1.81
C TYR A 51 14.30 13.39 -3.28
N SER A 52 14.29 12.40 -4.17
CA SER A 52 13.95 12.62 -5.57
C SER A 52 12.51 13.08 -5.71
N LYS A 53 12.27 14.02 -6.64
CA LYS A 53 10.90 14.43 -7.02
C LYS A 53 10.12 13.32 -7.72
N GLU A 54 10.83 12.30 -8.20
CA GLU A 54 10.25 11.12 -8.85
C GLU A 54 9.88 10.03 -7.85
N ARG A 55 10.23 10.22 -6.56
CA ARG A 55 9.86 9.27 -5.51
C ARG A 55 8.35 9.32 -5.29
N LEU A 56 7.71 8.16 -5.40
CA LEU A 56 6.31 8.01 -5.08
C LEU A 56 6.08 8.07 -3.57
N ILE A 57 5.17 8.94 -3.15
CA ILE A 57 4.75 9.00 -1.76
C ILE A 57 3.69 7.94 -1.46
N ARG A 58 3.40 7.72 -0.17
CA ARG A 58 2.43 6.72 0.27
C ARG A 58 1.06 6.85 -0.39
N THR A 59 0.51 8.06 -0.54
CA THR A 59 -0.81 8.28 -1.15
C THR A 59 -0.83 7.96 -2.65
N GLU A 60 0.30 8.12 -3.34
CA GLU A 60 0.45 7.73 -4.73
C GLU A 60 0.55 6.20 -4.86
N ILE A 61 1.35 5.54 -4.00
CA ILE A 61 1.43 4.08 -3.91
C ILE A 61 0.06 3.48 -3.58
N SER A 62 -0.66 4.06 -2.61
CA SER A 62 -1.99 3.59 -2.24
C SER A 62 -3.01 3.83 -3.35
N THR A 63 -2.87 4.92 -4.12
CA THR A 63 -3.70 5.18 -5.31
C THR A 63 -3.50 4.11 -6.38
N ILE A 64 -2.27 3.80 -6.77
CA ILE A 64 -2.02 2.75 -7.78
C ILE A 64 -2.40 1.34 -7.28
N ALA A 65 -2.22 1.06 -5.98
CA ALA A 65 -2.70 -0.17 -5.36
C ALA A 65 -4.23 -0.22 -5.34
N GLY A 66 -4.89 0.91 -5.09
CA GLY A 66 -6.34 1.06 -5.18
C GLY A 66 -6.88 0.84 -6.59
N LEU A 67 -6.19 1.36 -7.60
CA LEU A 67 -6.55 1.18 -9.01
C LEU A 67 -6.37 -0.26 -9.49
N LEU A 68 -5.33 -0.96 -9.02
CA LEU A 68 -5.14 -2.40 -9.27
C LEU A 68 -6.38 -3.22 -8.83
N LEU A 69 -7.03 -2.83 -7.73
CA LEU A 69 -8.23 -3.50 -7.19
C LEU A 69 -9.51 -3.24 -8.00
N LYS A 70 -9.47 -2.43 -9.06
CA LYS A 70 -10.63 -2.16 -9.93
C LYS A 70 -10.87 -3.23 -11.00
N SER A 71 -9.91 -4.11 -11.22
CA SER A 71 -10.02 -5.22 -12.17
C SER A 71 -9.64 -6.55 -11.52
N ASN A 72 -9.73 -7.62 -12.31
CA ASN A 72 -9.10 -8.89 -11.98
C ASN A 72 -7.59 -8.71 -11.87
N ILE A 73 -7.00 -9.31 -10.84
CA ILE A 73 -5.56 -9.22 -10.59
C ILE A 73 -4.86 -10.35 -11.35
N ASP A 74 -3.89 -10.02 -12.19
CA ASP A 74 -3.02 -10.98 -12.85
C ASP A 74 -1.63 -10.99 -12.19
N ILE A 75 -1.22 -12.17 -11.74
CA ILE A 75 0.07 -12.42 -11.07
C ILE A 75 1.15 -12.91 -12.05
N THR A 76 0.84 -13.01 -13.34
CA THR A 76 1.80 -13.39 -14.36
C THR A 76 2.87 -12.30 -14.49
N TYR A 77 4.14 -12.68 -14.49
CA TYR A 77 5.23 -11.71 -14.64
C TYR A 77 5.23 -11.11 -16.05
N PRO A 78 5.19 -9.76 -16.20
CA PRO A 78 5.03 -9.12 -17.51
C PRO A 78 6.34 -9.09 -18.34
N GLY A 79 7.49 -9.42 -17.75
CA GLY A 79 8.81 -9.25 -18.36
C GLY A 79 9.45 -7.92 -17.97
N GLU A 80 10.79 -7.89 -17.90
CA GLU A 80 11.56 -6.70 -17.47
C GLU A 80 11.24 -5.45 -18.30
N ALA A 81 11.18 -5.58 -19.63
CA ALA A 81 10.90 -4.47 -20.52
C ALA A 81 9.51 -3.86 -20.30
N GLU A 82 8.49 -4.70 -20.12
CA GLU A 82 7.12 -4.23 -19.88
C GLU A 82 6.96 -3.69 -18.45
N LEU A 83 7.61 -4.31 -17.46
CA LEU A 83 7.64 -3.83 -16.07
C LEU A 83 8.19 -2.40 -16.00
N LEU A 84 9.34 -2.15 -16.63
CA LEU A 84 9.96 -0.82 -16.67
C LEU A 84 9.10 0.19 -17.43
N HIS A 85 8.52 -0.20 -18.56
CA HIS A 85 7.63 0.65 -19.35
C HIS A 85 6.38 1.06 -18.57
N LEU A 86 5.75 0.13 -17.86
CA LEU A 86 4.60 0.41 -17.01
C LEU A 86 4.99 1.31 -15.82
N ALA A 87 6.12 1.03 -15.16
CA ALA A 87 6.61 1.86 -14.05
C ALA A 87 6.89 3.30 -14.48
N GLU A 88 7.56 3.50 -15.62
CA GLU A 88 7.83 4.82 -16.18
C GLU A 88 6.53 5.57 -16.50
N LYS A 89 5.56 4.90 -17.15
CA LYS A 89 4.25 5.50 -17.45
C LYS A 89 3.47 5.88 -16.19
N VAL A 90 3.52 5.05 -15.15
CA VAL A 90 2.90 5.37 -13.85
C VAL A 90 3.52 6.64 -13.27
N ASN A 91 4.85 6.76 -13.24
CA ASN A 91 5.53 7.96 -12.76
C ASN A 91 5.14 9.21 -13.56
N ILE A 92 5.17 9.14 -14.90
CA ILE A 92 4.75 10.25 -15.78
C ILE A 92 3.29 10.65 -15.50
N SER A 93 2.41 9.66 -15.32
CA SER A 93 0.98 9.89 -15.10
C SER A 93 0.73 10.51 -13.72
N LEU A 94 1.44 10.10 -12.67
CA LEU A 94 1.34 10.70 -11.33
C LEU A 94 1.88 12.15 -11.30
N VAL A 95 2.99 12.43 -11.99
CA VAL A 95 3.47 13.81 -12.18
C VAL A 95 2.43 14.65 -12.94
N THR A 96 1.79 14.08 -13.96
CA THR A 96 0.73 14.76 -14.71
C THR A 96 -0.50 14.98 -13.83
N LEU A 97 -0.83 14.01 -12.96
CA LEU A 97 -1.93 14.09 -12.01
C LEU A 97 -1.70 15.25 -11.04
N HIS A 98 -0.52 15.34 -10.43
CA HIS A 98 -0.13 16.46 -9.56
C HIS A 98 -0.33 17.82 -10.25
N ASN A 99 0.20 17.96 -11.46
CA ASN A 99 0.07 19.19 -12.25
C ASN A 99 -1.39 19.50 -12.65
N SER A 100 -2.19 18.48 -12.92
CA SER A 100 -3.61 18.62 -13.27
C SER A 100 -4.44 19.12 -12.08
N MET A 101 -4.09 18.72 -10.85
CA MET A 101 -4.72 19.22 -9.63
C MET A 101 -4.47 20.73 -9.47
N TYR A 102 -3.25 21.24 -9.64
CA TYR A 102 -2.99 22.70 -9.65
C TYR A 102 -3.72 23.45 -10.78
N GLY A 103 -4.14 22.71 -11.80
CA GLY A 103 -4.65 23.23 -13.04
C GLY A 103 -6.15 23.49 -13.10
N GLY A 104 -6.94 23.01 -12.14
CA GLY A 104 -8.40 23.12 -12.14
C GLY A 104 -8.90 24.56 -12.28
N GLU A 105 -10.03 24.76 -12.98
CA GLU A 105 -10.68 26.07 -13.04
C GLU A 105 -11.01 26.55 -11.61
N LYS A 106 -10.61 27.78 -11.30
CA LYS A 106 -10.92 28.43 -10.02
C LYS A 106 -12.44 28.60 -9.91
N SER A 107 -13.10 27.67 -9.23
CA SER A 107 -14.50 27.84 -8.86
C SER A 107 -14.60 29.02 -7.89
N THR A 108 -15.52 29.96 -8.13
CA THR A 108 -15.74 31.13 -7.26
C THR A 108 -16.25 30.68 -5.88
N GLY A 109 -15.33 30.37 -4.98
CA GLY A 109 -15.52 29.83 -3.62
C GLY A 109 -14.16 29.48 -3.03
N TYR A 110 -14.09 29.06 -1.76
CA TYR A 110 -12.85 28.48 -1.21
C TYR A 110 -12.35 27.39 -2.15
N ASP A 111 -11.14 27.53 -2.71
CA ASP A 111 -10.62 26.69 -3.80
C ASP A 111 -10.48 25.23 -3.32
N ASN A 112 -11.52 24.41 -3.50
CA ASN A 112 -11.52 22.96 -3.24
C ASN A 112 -10.32 22.24 -3.89
N VAL A 113 -9.83 22.80 -4.99
CA VAL A 113 -8.67 22.34 -5.75
C VAL A 113 -7.38 22.39 -4.91
N VAL A 114 -7.15 23.49 -4.19
CA VAL A 114 -5.97 23.65 -3.33
C VAL A 114 -6.07 22.71 -2.12
N ILE A 115 -7.25 22.57 -1.54
CA ILE A 115 -7.47 21.66 -0.41
C ILE A 115 -7.23 20.21 -0.82
N LYS A 116 -7.74 19.80 -2.00
CA LYS A 116 -7.58 18.44 -2.52
C LYS A 116 -6.11 18.06 -2.69
N GLU A 117 -5.32 18.91 -3.33
CA GLU A 117 -3.88 18.70 -3.51
C GLU A 117 -3.16 18.67 -2.15
N SER A 118 -3.45 19.66 -1.29
CA SER A 118 -2.79 19.76 0.01
C SER A 118 -3.08 18.59 0.93
N VAL A 119 -4.28 18.01 0.86
CA VAL A 119 -4.64 16.79 1.61
C VAL A 119 -3.96 15.57 1.00
N PHE A 120 -3.94 15.44 -0.32
CA PHE A 120 -3.36 14.27 -1.00
C PHE A 120 -1.84 14.19 -0.85
N TYR A 121 -1.14 15.33 -0.91
CA TYR A 121 0.31 15.44 -0.74
C TYR A 121 0.73 15.85 0.69
N ALA A 122 -0.18 15.74 1.66
CA ALA A 122 0.13 16.02 3.06
C ALA A 122 1.19 15.06 3.61
N ALA A 123 1.99 15.57 4.55
CA ALA A 123 2.95 14.76 5.28
C ALA A 123 2.27 13.66 6.11
N GLU A 124 3.01 12.60 6.38
CA GLU A 124 2.58 11.50 7.23
C GLU A 124 2.42 11.96 8.68
N SER A 125 1.36 11.50 9.36
CA SER A 125 1.03 11.97 10.71
C SER A 125 1.78 11.22 11.82
N ALA A 126 2.16 9.96 11.58
CA ALA A 126 2.84 9.10 12.54
C ALA A 126 3.63 8.00 11.81
N TYR A 127 4.57 7.37 12.52
CA TYR A 127 5.24 6.15 12.09
C TYR A 127 4.34 4.92 12.26
N ASP A 128 4.66 3.86 11.54
CA ASP A 128 3.98 2.56 11.60
C ASP A 128 3.85 1.98 13.02
N PHE A 129 4.96 1.92 13.78
CA PHE A 129 4.94 1.43 15.16
C PHE A 129 4.08 2.30 16.08
N GLN A 130 4.02 3.62 15.82
CA GLN A 130 3.20 4.54 16.59
C GLN A 130 1.71 4.27 16.38
N TYR A 131 1.28 3.97 15.15
CA TYR A 131 -0.12 3.58 14.93
C TYR A 131 -0.50 2.32 15.71
N LEU A 132 0.38 1.33 15.77
CA LEU A 132 0.13 0.09 16.50
C LEU A 132 0.07 0.32 18.01
N ASP A 133 0.96 1.16 18.55
CA ASP A 133 0.95 1.52 19.97
C ASP A 133 -0.30 2.37 20.32
N MET A 134 -0.69 3.32 19.45
CA MET A 134 -1.92 4.09 19.60
C MET A 134 -3.18 3.23 19.44
N ALA A 135 -3.16 2.21 18.59
CA ALA A 135 -4.27 1.26 18.43
C ALA A 135 -4.49 0.46 19.72
N ASN A 136 -3.40 0.09 20.39
CA ASN A 136 -3.47 -0.54 21.71
C ASN A 136 -4.22 0.33 22.71
N GLU A 137 -3.81 1.60 22.83
CA GLU A 137 -4.45 2.53 23.77
C GLU A 137 -5.91 2.81 23.40
N LYS A 138 -6.19 2.99 22.11
CA LYS A 138 -7.52 3.31 21.58
C LYS A 138 -8.54 2.21 21.87
N TYR A 139 -8.16 0.94 21.65
CA TYR A 139 -9.08 -0.19 21.73
C TYR A 139 -8.99 -0.99 23.04
N ALA A 140 -8.11 -0.61 23.97
CA ALA A 140 -7.92 -1.33 25.24
C ALA A 140 -9.20 -1.49 26.07
N LEU A 141 -10.07 -0.47 26.08
CA LEU A 141 -11.33 -0.48 26.82
C LEU A 141 -12.42 -1.34 26.15
N ASP A 142 -12.27 -1.64 24.86
CA ASP A 142 -13.21 -2.41 24.05
C ASP A 142 -12.75 -3.87 23.84
N ASP A 143 -11.69 -4.32 24.52
CA ASP A 143 -11.13 -5.68 24.36
C ASP A 143 -12.18 -6.78 24.63
N SER A 144 -13.15 -6.53 25.51
CA SER A 144 -14.27 -7.46 25.73
C SER A 144 -15.13 -7.62 24.46
N TRP A 145 -15.43 -6.53 23.76
CA TRP A 145 -16.18 -6.56 22.50
C TRP A 145 -15.40 -7.33 21.43
N PHE A 146 -14.08 -7.11 21.30
CA PHE A 146 -13.24 -7.86 20.36
C PHE A 146 -13.28 -9.37 20.63
N ARG A 147 -13.17 -9.77 21.90
CA ARG A 147 -13.20 -11.20 22.27
C ARG A 147 -14.55 -11.84 22.02
N GLU A 148 -15.64 -11.15 22.36
CA GLU A 148 -17.00 -11.68 22.28
C GLU A 148 -17.54 -11.71 20.85
N VAL A 149 -17.27 -10.67 20.06
CA VAL A 149 -17.82 -10.51 18.70
C VAL A 149 -16.86 -11.05 17.63
N MET A 150 -15.57 -10.75 17.75
CA MET A 150 -14.57 -11.05 16.70
C MET A 150 -13.77 -12.33 16.99
N GLY A 151 -13.79 -12.83 18.24
CA GLY A 151 -13.10 -14.06 18.63
C GLY A 151 -11.58 -13.91 18.85
N PHE A 152 -11.07 -12.68 18.91
CA PHE A 152 -9.67 -12.36 19.19
C PHE A 152 -9.55 -11.11 20.07
N SER A 153 -8.38 -10.88 20.66
CA SER A 153 -8.14 -9.70 21.50
C SER A 153 -7.59 -8.52 20.71
N CYS A 154 -7.69 -7.30 21.24
CA CYS A 154 -7.00 -6.13 20.65
C CYS A 154 -5.50 -6.38 20.55
N ASN A 155 -4.91 -7.06 21.54
CA ASN A 155 -3.50 -7.44 21.52
C ASN A 155 -3.19 -8.41 20.38
N ASP A 156 -4.09 -9.36 20.05
CA ASP A 156 -3.91 -10.31 18.94
C ASP A 156 -3.81 -9.54 17.61
N LEU A 157 -4.68 -8.54 17.42
CA LEU A 157 -4.71 -7.65 16.27
C LEU A 157 -3.38 -6.90 16.09
N ILE A 158 -2.90 -6.27 17.16
CA ILE A 158 -1.65 -5.49 17.16
C ILE A 158 -0.43 -6.40 16.95
N SER A 159 -0.44 -7.59 17.55
CA SER A 159 0.64 -8.56 17.42
C SER A 159 0.80 -9.04 15.98
N ILE A 160 -0.31 -9.22 15.26
CA ILE A 160 -0.28 -9.54 13.82
C ILE A 160 0.29 -8.38 13.01
N GLY A 161 -0.11 -7.14 13.30
CA GLY A 161 0.46 -5.95 12.63
C GLY A 161 1.99 -5.90 12.76
N LYS A 162 2.52 -6.06 13.98
CA LYS A 162 3.97 -6.09 14.25
C LYS A 162 4.67 -7.27 13.58
N CYS A 163 4.03 -8.44 13.56
CA CYS A 163 4.58 -9.65 12.94
C CYS A 163 4.64 -9.55 11.40
N VAL A 164 3.58 -9.04 10.76
CA VAL A 164 3.57 -8.82 9.30
C VAL A 164 4.67 -7.84 8.90
N ASP A 165 4.82 -6.73 9.62
CA ASP A 165 5.87 -5.75 9.36
C ASP A 165 7.28 -6.37 9.44
N SER A 166 7.56 -7.12 10.50
CA SER A 166 8.82 -7.85 10.69
C SER A 166 9.08 -8.88 9.59
N ILE A 167 8.07 -9.67 9.20
CA ILE A 167 8.18 -10.69 8.17
C ILE A 167 8.48 -10.07 6.80
N ILE A 168 7.70 -9.08 6.39
CA ILE A 168 7.87 -8.43 5.07
C ILE A 168 9.22 -7.73 5.00
N SER A 169 9.60 -7.00 6.05
CA SER A 169 10.91 -6.33 6.13
C SER A 169 12.06 -7.33 5.96
N LYS A 170 11.99 -8.47 6.65
CA LYS A 170 13.00 -9.53 6.53
C LYS A 170 13.01 -10.16 5.14
N GLN A 171 11.86 -10.49 4.59
CA GLN A 171 11.74 -11.11 3.26
C GLN A 171 12.31 -10.20 2.16
N ILE A 172 12.07 -8.90 2.24
CA ILE A 172 12.62 -7.92 1.29
C ILE A 172 14.13 -7.82 1.42
N VAL A 173 14.66 -7.75 2.64
CA VAL A 173 16.13 -7.74 2.86
C VAL A 173 16.77 -9.03 2.34
N ASP A 174 16.21 -10.19 2.66
CA ASP A 174 16.69 -11.49 2.20
C ASP A 174 16.64 -11.58 0.67
N TYR A 175 15.58 -11.06 0.04
CA TYR A 175 15.44 -10.97 -1.41
C TYR A 175 16.53 -10.10 -2.04
N LEU A 176 16.75 -8.89 -1.52
CA LEU A 176 17.74 -7.97 -2.10
C LEU A 176 19.17 -8.52 -1.94
N ASN A 177 19.45 -9.21 -0.83
CA ASN A 177 20.72 -9.89 -0.60
C ASN A 177 20.92 -11.16 -1.46
N SER A 178 19.86 -11.70 -2.08
CA SER A 178 19.96 -12.87 -2.97
C SER A 178 20.66 -12.56 -4.30
N GLY A 179 20.74 -11.28 -4.69
CA GLY A 179 21.36 -10.85 -5.95
C GLY A 179 20.52 -11.12 -7.20
N LEU A 180 19.24 -11.51 -7.07
CA LEU A 180 18.34 -11.75 -8.20
C LEU A 180 17.96 -10.49 -9.00
N GLY A 181 18.20 -9.30 -8.42
CA GLY A 181 17.92 -8.00 -9.04
C GLY A 181 16.47 -7.52 -8.86
N LEU A 182 16.26 -6.21 -8.94
CA LEU A 182 14.94 -5.59 -8.67
C LEU A 182 13.86 -5.92 -9.71
N TYR A 183 14.26 -6.39 -10.89
CA TYR A 183 13.34 -6.66 -11.99
C TYR A 183 12.86 -8.11 -12.04
N SER A 184 13.36 -9.00 -11.18
CA SER A 184 12.95 -10.42 -11.19
C SER A 184 11.51 -10.60 -10.70
N ASP A 185 10.85 -11.61 -11.26
CA ASP A 185 9.52 -12.10 -10.87
C ASP A 185 9.45 -12.58 -9.41
N GLU A 186 10.59 -12.91 -8.81
CA GLU A 186 10.71 -13.35 -7.43
C GLU A 186 10.47 -12.19 -6.43
N LEU A 187 10.61 -10.92 -6.84
CA LEU A 187 10.38 -9.76 -5.96
C LEU A 187 8.95 -9.76 -5.39
N LEU A 188 7.95 -10.13 -6.19
CA LEU A 188 6.56 -10.20 -5.73
C LEU A 188 6.39 -11.17 -4.55
N LYS A 189 7.19 -12.25 -4.51
CA LYS A 189 7.10 -13.25 -3.44
C LYS A 189 7.63 -12.72 -2.11
N ALA A 190 8.52 -11.72 -2.13
CA ALA A 190 9.01 -11.07 -0.92
C ALA A 190 7.92 -10.28 -0.18
N TYR A 191 6.82 -9.94 -0.86
CA TYR A 191 5.65 -9.29 -0.25
C TYR A 191 4.56 -10.25 0.20
N HIS A 192 4.76 -11.57 0.04
CA HIS A 192 3.78 -12.57 0.43
C HIS A 192 3.70 -12.73 1.95
N ILE A 193 2.48 -12.81 2.48
CA ILE A 193 2.21 -13.01 3.91
C ILE A 193 1.99 -14.51 4.22
N PRO A 194 2.95 -15.22 4.85
CA PRO A 194 2.81 -16.61 5.27
C PRO A 194 2.01 -16.73 6.58
N THR A 195 0.75 -17.15 6.51
CA THR A 195 -0.14 -17.21 7.70
C THR A 195 0.29 -18.23 8.74
N ASP A 196 0.97 -19.30 8.31
CA ASP A 196 1.55 -20.33 9.17
C ASP A 196 2.73 -19.81 10.00
N ILE A 197 3.59 -19.00 9.37
CA ILE A 197 4.73 -18.36 10.07
C ILE A 197 4.19 -17.34 11.09
N ILE A 198 3.18 -16.55 10.72
CA ILE A 198 2.54 -15.61 11.66
C ILE A 198 1.94 -16.35 12.86
N ALA A 199 1.24 -17.46 12.62
CA ALA A 199 0.68 -18.27 13.69
C ALA A 199 1.76 -18.78 14.66
N ASN A 200 2.91 -19.21 14.12
CA ASN A 200 4.05 -19.64 14.92
C ASN A 200 4.69 -18.50 15.72
N GLU A 201 4.99 -17.36 15.09
CA GLU A 201 5.66 -16.22 15.74
C GLU A 201 4.78 -15.52 16.79
N THR A 202 3.47 -15.44 16.55
CA THR A 202 2.50 -14.81 17.47
C THR A 202 1.95 -15.78 18.52
N GLY A 203 2.11 -17.08 18.33
CA GLY A 203 1.47 -18.12 19.16
C GLY A 203 -0.05 -18.21 18.99
N LEU A 204 -0.62 -17.54 17.98
CA LEU A 204 -2.05 -17.56 17.68
C LEU A 204 -2.41 -18.79 16.83
N ASN A 205 -3.66 -19.25 16.96
CA ASN A 205 -4.18 -20.28 16.07
C ASN A 205 -4.30 -19.75 14.62
N GLU A 206 -3.97 -20.57 13.62
CA GLU A 206 -4.00 -20.18 12.21
C GLU A 206 -5.38 -19.65 11.74
N LEU A 207 -6.49 -20.22 12.24
CA LEU A 207 -7.83 -19.72 11.92
C LEU A 207 -8.04 -18.29 12.42
N LYS A 208 -7.50 -17.99 13.61
CA LYS A 208 -7.55 -16.65 14.18
C LYS A 208 -6.70 -15.67 13.37
N VAL A 209 -5.49 -16.09 12.98
CA VAL A 209 -4.60 -15.30 12.11
C VAL A 209 -5.30 -14.95 10.80
N LYS A 210 -5.88 -15.95 10.11
CA LYS A 210 -6.64 -15.74 8.87
C LYS A 210 -7.84 -14.82 9.08
N SER A 211 -8.56 -14.97 10.19
CA SER A 211 -9.71 -14.11 10.51
C SER A 211 -9.29 -12.65 10.63
N ILE A 212 -8.16 -12.37 11.29
CA ILE A 212 -7.65 -11.00 11.44
C ILE A 212 -7.13 -10.47 10.11
N ILE A 213 -6.30 -11.23 9.38
CA ILE A 213 -5.78 -10.83 8.05
C ILE A 213 -6.94 -10.47 7.12
N ASN A 214 -8.00 -11.28 7.09
CA ASN A 214 -9.17 -11.05 6.24
C ASN A 214 -9.93 -9.75 6.52
N LEU A 215 -9.82 -9.16 7.71
CA LEU A 215 -10.43 -7.85 7.99
C LEU A 215 -9.77 -6.73 7.19
N PHE A 216 -8.46 -6.87 6.92
CA PHE A 216 -7.64 -5.90 6.19
C PHE A 216 -7.36 -6.33 4.75
N THR A 217 -8.05 -7.37 4.27
CA THR A 217 -7.89 -7.90 2.92
C THR A 217 -8.85 -7.24 1.93
N SER A 218 -8.31 -6.71 0.85
CA SER A 218 -9.02 -6.32 -0.37
C SER A 218 -8.81 -7.38 -1.47
N THR A 219 -9.82 -7.53 -2.32
CA THR A 219 -9.85 -8.50 -3.42
C THR A 219 -10.01 -7.79 -4.76
N GLU A 220 -9.87 -8.52 -5.87
CA GLU A 220 -10.22 -8.01 -7.18
C GLU A 220 -11.65 -7.45 -7.23
N ASN A 221 -11.84 -6.39 -8.02
CA ASN A 221 -13.10 -5.65 -8.18
C ASN A 221 -13.68 -5.07 -6.86
N SER A 222 -12.87 -4.94 -5.79
CA SER A 222 -13.36 -4.38 -4.52
C SER A 222 -13.39 -2.85 -4.48
N ASN A 223 -12.79 -2.17 -5.47
CA ASN A 223 -12.60 -0.71 -5.46
C ASN A 223 -13.27 0.02 -6.64
N GLU A 224 -14.35 -0.53 -7.22
CA GLU A 224 -15.05 0.00 -8.41
C GLU A 224 -15.46 1.49 -8.32
N ARG A 225 -15.67 1.99 -7.10
CA ARG A 225 -16.09 3.37 -6.83
C ARG A 225 -14.94 4.36 -6.67
N PHE A 226 -13.69 3.96 -6.91
CA PHE A 226 -12.53 4.85 -6.84
C PHE A 226 -12.24 5.47 -8.21
N ARG A 227 -12.78 6.66 -8.50
CA ARG A 227 -12.76 7.35 -9.80
C ARG A 227 -11.99 8.66 -9.80
N GLU A 228 -11.66 9.17 -8.63
CA GLU A 228 -10.78 10.32 -8.43
C GLU A 228 -10.06 10.20 -7.09
N VAL A 229 -8.98 10.97 -6.89
CA VAL A 229 -8.15 10.86 -5.67
C VAL A 229 -8.87 11.24 -4.38
N SER A 230 -9.98 11.99 -4.47
CA SER A 230 -10.81 12.39 -3.32
C SER A 230 -11.84 11.34 -2.92
N GLU A 231 -12.07 10.32 -3.75
CA GLU A 231 -12.98 9.24 -3.41
C GLU A 231 -12.33 8.22 -2.47
N PHE A 232 -13.18 7.49 -1.74
CA PHE A 232 -12.72 6.47 -0.81
C PHE A 232 -12.01 5.34 -1.56
N ASN A 233 -10.71 5.17 -1.25
CA ASN A 233 -9.91 4.07 -1.73
C ASN A 233 -9.95 2.91 -0.72
N VAL A 234 -10.57 1.78 -1.11
CA VAL A 234 -10.69 0.58 -0.26
C VAL A 234 -9.34 0.06 0.22
N TYR A 235 -8.28 0.22 -0.58
CA TYR A 235 -6.92 -0.19 -0.20
C TYR A 235 -6.44 0.50 1.09
N ASN A 236 -6.82 1.76 1.33
CA ASN A 236 -6.41 2.47 2.56
C ASN A 236 -6.98 1.82 3.83
N ALA A 237 -8.21 1.27 3.75
CA ALA A 237 -8.84 0.57 4.88
C ALA A 237 -8.46 -0.91 4.95
N LYS A 238 -8.12 -1.51 3.80
CA LYS A 238 -7.82 -2.93 3.62
C LYS A 238 -6.59 -3.13 2.73
N PRO A 239 -5.38 -2.84 3.26
CA PRO A 239 -4.14 -2.75 2.48
C PRO A 239 -3.48 -4.10 2.16
N ILE A 240 -4.11 -5.22 2.52
CA ILE A 240 -3.63 -6.56 2.13
C ILE A 240 -4.34 -6.95 0.83
N VAL A 241 -3.59 -7.20 -0.23
CA VAL A 241 -4.16 -7.67 -1.50
C VAL A 241 -4.24 -9.19 -1.46
N CYS A 242 -5.40 -9.78 -1.76
CA CYS A 242 -5.55 -11.22 -1.89
C CYS A 242 -5.80 -11.65 -3.34
N LYS A 243 -5.04 -12.65 -3.78
CA LYS A 243 -5.23 -13.34 -5.06
C LYS A 243 -4.98 -14.84 -4.89
N ASP A 244 -5.92 -15.67 -5.31
CA ASP A 244 -5.84 -17.14 -5.29
C ASP A 244 -5.36 -17.70 -3.92
N ASP A 245 -6.00 -17.23 -2.84
CA ASP A 245 -5.67 -17.55 -1.44
C ASP A 245 -4.26 -17.11 -0.97
N ARG A 246 -3.58 -16.27 -1.75
CA ARG A 246 -2.30 -15.64 -1.37
C ARG A 246 -2.52 -14.20 -0.97
N TYR A 247 -2.00 -13.84 0.20
CA TYR A 247 -2.03 -12.49 0.73
C TYR A 247 -0.71 -11.78 0.43
N TYR A 248 -0.80 -10.51 0.05
CA TYR A 248 0.35 -9.64 -0.24
C TYR A 248 0.21 -8.34 0.54
N CYS A 249 1.26 -7.95 1.27
CA CYS A 249 1.34 -6.66 1.96
C CYS A 249 2.49 -5.86 1.36
N PHE A 250 2.17 -4.90 0.48
CA PHE A 250 3.18 -4.04 -0.13
C PHE A 250 3.67 -2.97 0.85
N THR A 251 2.76 -2.46 1.68
CA THR A 251 3.05 -1.35 2.59
C THR A 251 2.65 -1.71 4.02
N PRO A 252 3.55 -2.29 4.83
CA PRO A 252 3.30 -2.54 6.25
C PRO A 252 2.83 -1.31 7.02
N TYR A 253 3.32 -0.13 6.64
CA TYR A 253 2.81 1.16 7.12
C TYR A 253 1.29 1.29 6.99
N SER A 254 0.75 1.04 5.79
CA SER A 254 -0.70 1.17 5.54
C SER A 254 -1.47 0.15 6.37
N LEU A 255 -0.93 -1.05 6.59
CA LEU A 255 -1.54 -2.04 7.49
C LEU A 255 -1.60 -1.51 8.92
N SER A 256 -0.50 -0.99 9.46
CA SER A 256 -0.47 -0.38 10.80
C SER A 256 -1.45 0.78 10.94
N GLN A 257 -1.52 1.67 9.95
CA GLN A 257 -2.50 2.75 9.91
C GLN A 257 -3.94 2.20 9.88
N SER A 258 -4.22 1.21 9.04
CA SER A 258 -5.55 0.61 8.93
C SER A 258 -5.97 -0.12 10.22
N ILE A 259 -5.04 -0.76 10.94
CA ILE A 259 -5.29 -1.36 12.26
C ILE A 259 -5.69 -0.27 13.27
N TYR A 260 -5.10 0.92 13.20
CA TYR A 260 -5.46 2.04 14.05
C TYR A 260 -6.81 2.67 13.67
N GLU A 261 -7.08 2.86 12.37
CA GLU A 261 -8.24 3.64 11.90
C GLU A 261 -9.49 2.79 11.66
N THR A 262 -9.35 1.68 10.94
CA THR A 262 -10.48 0.94 10.35
C THR A 262 -11.43 0.31 11.38
N PRO A 263 -10.98 -0.26 12.52
CA PRO A 263 -11.89 -0.88 13.49
C PRO A 263 -13.03 0.00 13.97
N PHE A 264 -12.78 1.31 14.10
CA PHE A 264 -13.79 2.28 14.48
C PHE A 264 -15.05 2.28 13.57
N PHE A 265 -14.94 1.85 12.30
CA PHE A 265 -16.07 1.87 11.38
C PHE A 265 -16.95 0.61 11.42
N TRP A 266 -16.50 -0.47 12.06
CA TRP A 266 -17.21 -1.75 12.10
C TRP A 266 -17.43 -2.31 13.52
N MET A 267 -16.96 -1.61 14.55
CA MET A 267 -17.33 -1.81 15.95
C MET A 267 -18.72 -1.22 16.25
#